data_AF-A0A1N6Q819-F1
#
_entry.id   AF-A0A1N6Q819-F1
#
_cell.length_a   1.000
_cell.length_b   1.000
_cell.length_c   1.000
_cell.angle_alpha   90.00
_cell.angle_beta   90.00
_cell.angle_gamma   90.00
#
_symmetry.space_group_name_H-M   'P 1'
#
loop_
_entity.id
_entity.type
_entity.pdbx_description
1 polymer ?
#
loop_
_entity_poly.entity_id
_entity_poly.type
_entity_poly.pdbx_seq_one_letter_code
_entity_poly.pdbx_strand_id
1 'polypeptide(L)'
;MVQSVLVFEDGNFTRARLPTRPMQGEIIHFNGQRYMVKSISHHATEADSGKTPVLKVHLGVGRGKDDSHLMEKSSRGFFTG
;
A
#
# COMPACT_ATOMS: atom_id res chain seq x y z
N MET A 1 13.11 3.19 6.96
CA MET A 1 11.97 2.26 7.21
C MET A 1 10.87 3.05 7.90
N VAL A 2 9.68 3.12 7.30
CA VAL A 2 8.55 3.94 7.79
C VAL A 2 7.53 3.03 8.48
N GLN A 3 7.07 3.42 9.66
CA GLN A 3 5.95 2.74 10.31
C GLN A 3 4.64 3.15 9.63
N SER A 4 3.96 2.17 9.06
CA SER A 4 2.75 2.39 8.28
C SER A 4 1.61 1.52 8.79
N VAL A 5 0.39 2.05 8.69
CA VAL A 5 -0.85 1.30 8.86
C VAL A 5 -1.44 1.11 7.47
N LEU A 6 -1.51 -0.13 7.02
CA LEU A 6 -2.21 -0.51 5.80
C LEU A 6 -3.69 -0.67 6.13
N VAL A 7 -4.55 0.07 5.44
CA VAL A 7 -6.01 0.02 5.61
C VAL A 7 -6.60 -0.59 4.34
N PHE A 8 -7.25 -1.73 4.47
CA PHE A 8 -7.86 -2.45 3.34
C PHE A 8 -9.29 -1.98 3.09
N GLU A 9 -9.82 -2.28 1.89
CA GLU A 9 -11.18 -1.85 1.52
C GLU A 9 -12.28 -2.44 2.40
N ASP A 10 -12.05 -3.61 2.99
CA ASP A 10 -12.98 -4.28 3.91
C ASP A 10 -13.03 -3.62 5.29
N GLY A 11 -12.27 -2.54 5.50
CA GLY A 11 -12.17 -1.82 6.77
C GLY A 11 -11.15 -2.43 7.74
N ASN A 12 -10.55 -3.58 7.42
CA ASN A 12 -9.46 -4.14 8.21
C ASN A 12 -8.21 -3.29 8.06
N PHE A 13 -7.33 -3.35 9.07
CA PHE A 13 -6.04 -2.70 9.00
C PHE A 13 -4.94 -3.53 9.65
N THR A 14 -3.71 -3.30 9.22
CA THR A 14 -2.52 -3.92 9.82
C THR A 14 -1.36 -2.95 9.87
N ARG A 15 -0.40 -3.20 10.76
CA ARG A 15 0.83 -2.41 10.86
C ARG A 15 1.93 -3.10 10.05
N ALA A 16 2.52 -2.36 9.14
CA ALA A 16 3.65 -2.81 8.34
C ALA A 16 4.78 -1.80 8.43
N ARG A 17 6.02 -2.27 8.30
CA ARG A 17 7.17 -1.41 8.13
C ARG A 17 7.53 -1.40 6.65
N LEU A 18 7.30 -0.27 6.00
CA LEU A 18 7.62 -0.12 4.59
C LEU A 18 9.06 0.40 4.43
N PRO A 19 9.82 -0.08 3.43
CA PRO A 19 11.19 0.40 3.19
C PRO A 19 11.19 1.89 2.86
N THR A 20 10.21 2.31 2.05
CA THR A 20 9.98 3.67 1.56
C THR A 20 8.52 4.08 1.79
N ARG A 21 8.25 5.37 1.62
CA ARG A 21 6.87 5.87 1.58
C ARG A 21 6.27 5.52 0.22
N PRO A 22 5.16 4.78 0.16
CA PRO A 22 4.51 4.48 -1.10
C PRO A 22 3.85 5.72 -1.70
N MET A 23 3.57 5.66 -2.99
CA MET A 23 2.82 6.66 -3.75
C MET A 23 1.42 6.14 -4.11
N GLN A 24 0.48 7.05 -4.34
CA GLN A 24 -0.84 6.68 -4.86
C GLN A 24 -0.68 6.08 -6.25
N GLY A 25 -1.40 5.00 -6.54
CA GLY A 25 -1.25 4.22 -7.78
C GLY A 25 -0.17 3.13 -7.70
N GLU A 26 0.73 3.20 -6.73
CA GLU A 26 1.78 2.18 -6.55
C GLU A 26 1.18 0.83 -6.14
N ILE A 27 1.85 -0.26 -6.53
CA ILE A 27 1.47 -1.61 -6.16
C ILE A 27 2.31 -2.08 -4.97
N ILE A 28 1.66 -2.39 -3.85
CA ILE A 28 2.30 -2.98 -2.67
C ILE A 28 2.04 -4.48 -2.64
N HIS A 29 3.10 -5.25 -2.40
CA HIS A 29 3.01 -6.69 -2.20
C HIS A 29 2.93 -6.97 -0.70
N PHE A 30 1.80 -7.51 -0.25
CA PHE A 30 1.57 -7.85 1.16
C PHE A 30 0.92 -9.21 1.27
N ASN A 31 1.47 -10.10 2.10
CA ASN A 31 0.97 -11.48 2.29
C ASN A 31 0.73 -12.27 1.00
N GLY A 32 1.55 -12.06 -0.03
CA GLY A 32 1.43 -12.74 -1.32
C GLY A 32 0.28 -12.23 -2.21
N GLN A 33 -0.32 -11.10 -1.86
CA GLN A 33 -1.30 -10.39 -2.69
C GLN A 33 -0.74 -9.04 -3.13
N ARG A 34 -1.22 -8.56 -4.28
CA ARG A 34 -0.87 -7.25 -4.84
C ARG A 34 -2.01 -6.28 -4.59
N TYR A 35 -1.71 -5.22 -3.86
CA TYR A 35 -2.67 -4.16 -3.53
C TYR A 35 -2.27 -2.87 -4.22
N MET A 36 -3.24 -2.20 -4.86
CA MET A 36 -3.03 -0.85 -5.38
C MET A 36 -3.25 0.18 -4.29
N VAL A 37 -2.32 1.12 -4.13
CA VAL A 37 -2.47 2.22 -3.19
C VAL A 37 -3.51 3.19 -3.72
N LYS A 38 -4.62 3.33 -3.00
CA LYS A 38 -5.72 4.23 -3.36
C LYS A 38 -5.51 5.64 -2.84
N SER A 39 -5.01 5.77 -1.61
CA SER A 39 -4.73 7.06 -1.00
C SER A 39 -3.75 6.91 0.16
N ILE A 40 -3.12 8.01 0.55
CA ILE A 40 -2.15 8.05 1.63
C ILE A 40 -2.52 9.22 2.53
N SER A 41 -2.53 9.00 3.84
CA SER A 41 -2.83 10.02 4.84
C SER A 41 -1.79 10.03 5.95
N HIS A 42 -1.40 11.24 6.34
CA HIS A 42 -0.39 11.47 7.37
C HIS A 42 -1.10 11.85 8.66
N HIS A 43 -0.91 11.02 9.68
CA HIS A 43 -1.28 11.41 11.04
C HIS A 43 -0.01 11.84 11.75
N ALA A 44 0.28 13.14 11.62
CA ALA A 44 1.23 13.79 12.50
C ALA A 44 0.66 13.75 13.92
N THR A 45 1.51 13.41 14.87
CA THR A 45 1.19 13.48 16.29
C THR A 45 1.99 14.62 16.89
N GLU A 46 1.45 15.25 17.92
CA GLU A 46 2.15 16.33 18.62
C GLU A 46 3.48 15.84 19.17
N ALA A 47 4.51 16.69 19.09
CA ALA A 47 5.89 16.33 19.44
C ALA A 47 6.03 15.81 20.87
N ASP A 48 5.23 16.31 21.82
CA ASP A 48 5.25 15.94 23.24
C ASP A 48 4.29 14.80 23.62
N SER A 49 3.56 14.23 22.66
CA SER A 49 2.54 13.21 22.96
C SER A 49 3.12 11.82 23.27
N GLY A 50 4.42 11.60 23.08
CA GLY A 50 5.07 10.28 23.19
C GLY A 50 4.58 9.23 22.18
N LYS A 51 3.64 9.61 21.29
CA LYS A 51 3.10 8.72 20.26
C LYS A 51 4.02 8.77 19.04
N THR A 52 4.18 7.64 18.37
CA THR A 52 4.92 7.59 17.10
C THR A 52 4.01 8.13 15.99
N PRO A 53 4.48 9.05 15.13
CA PRO A 53 3.73 9.47 13.95
C PRO A 53 3.47 8.25 13.05
N VAL A 54 2.29 8.21 12.43
CA VAL A 54 1.86 7.05 11.63
C VAL A 54 1.48 7.48 10.22
N LEU A 55 1.99 6.75 9.24
CA LEU A 55 1.55 6.84 7.86
C LEU A 55 0.40 5.87 7.62
N LYS A 56 -0.79 6.35 7.27
CA LYS A 56 -1.89 5.48 6.81
C LYS A 56 -1.85 5.34 5.30
N VAL A 57 -1.87 4.11 4.83
CA VAL A 57 -1.87 3.76 3.40
C VAL A 57 -3.15 2.99 3.13
N HIS A 58 -4.06 3.58 2.36
CA HIS A 58 -5.30 2.94 1.96
C HIS A 58 -5.04 2.09 0.73
N LEU A 59 -5.37 0.81 0.84
CA LEU A 59 -5.16 -0.22 -0.16
C LEU A 59 -6.49 -0.56 -0.83
N GLY A 60 -6.42 -0.76 -2.14
CA GLY A 60 -7.53 -1.26 -2.94
C GLY A 60 -7.72 -2.78 -2.81
N VAL A 61 -8.56 -3.37 -3.64
CA VAL A 61 -8.74 -4.83 -3.69
C VAL A 61 -7.42 -5.54 -4.04
N GLY A 62 -7.07 -6.55 -3.25
CA GLY A 62 -5.93 -7.43 -3.51
C GLY A 62 -6.20 -8.33 -4.71
N ARG A 63 -5.31 -8.34 -5.70
CA ARG A 63 -5.32 -9.35 -6.77
C ARG A 63 -4.56 -10.58 -6.25
N GLY A 64 -5.22 -11.73 -6.23
CA GLY A 64 -4.77 -12.97 -5.60
C GLY A 64 -3.47 -13.55 -6.17
N LYS A 65 -3.08 -14.73 -5.64
CA LYS A 65 -1.78 -15.39 -5.90
C LYS A 65 -1.51 -15.82 -7.35
N ASP A 66 -2.51 -15.79 -8.23
CA ASP A 66 -2.42 -16.29 -9.61
C ASP A 66 -2.36 -15.17 -10.66
N ASP A 67 -1.50 -14.18 -10.47
CA ASP A 67 -1.23 -13.15 -11.48
C ASP A 67 0.17 -13.25 -12.08
N SER A 68 0.77 -14.45 -12.05
CA SER A 68 1.67 -14.84 -13.13
C SER A 68 0.81 -14.96 -14.40
N HIS A 69 0.91 -13.96 -15.29
CA HIS A 69 0.44 -14.00 -16.69
C HIS A 69 -0.98 -13.53 -17.04
N LEU A 70 -1.45 -12.38 -16.54
CA LEU A 70 -2.46 -11.59 -17.29
C LEU A 70 -1.90 -10.34 -17.95
N MET A 71 -0.71 -9.85 -17.55
CA MET A 71 -0.06 -8.70 -18.21
C MET A 71 1.06 -9.06 -19.18
N GLU A 72 1.48 -10.33 -19.25
CA GLU A 72 2.54 -10.75 -20.18
C GLU A 72 2.04 -11.02 -21.61
N LYS A 73 0.73 -10.92 -21.88
CA LYS A 73 0.14 -11.09 -23.22
C LYS A 73 -0.61 -9.86 -23.75
N SER A 74 -0.49 -8.71 -23.10
CA SER A 74 -0.97 -7.45 -23.69
C SER A 74 0.12 -6.86 -24.57
N SER A 75 -0.12 -6.75 -25.87
CA SER A 75 0.72 -6.02 -26.84
C SER A 75 0.80 -4.51 -26.58
N ARG A 76 0.16 -4.02 -25.51
CA ARG A 76 0.23 -2.65 -25.03
C ARG A 76 0.89 -2.65 -23.66
N GLY A 77 2.20 -2.44 -23.69
CA GLY A 77 3.07 -2.39 -22.52
C GLY A 77 2.74 -1.24 -21.56
N PHE A 78 3.24 -1.45 -20.33
CA PHE A 78 3.57 -0.50 -19.27
C PHE A 78 2.86 0.86 -19.23
N PHE A 79 2.14 1.09 -18.13
CA PHE A 79 2.00 2.42 -17.54
C PHE A 79 2.68 2.42 -16.18
N THR A 80 3.86 3.01 -16.11
CA THR A 80 4.40 3.62 -14.90
C THR A 80 3.95 5.07 -14.90
N GLY A 81 3.01 5.41 -14.02
CA GLY A 81 2.61 6.77 -13.68
C GLY A 81 2.43 6.86 -12.19
#